data_AF-A0A7Y3DSQ1-F1
#
_entry.id   AF-A0A7Y3DSQ1-F1
#
_cell.length_a   1.000
_cell.length_b   1.000
_cell.length_c   1.000
_cell.angle_alpha   90.00
_cell.angle_beta   90.00
_cell.angle_gamma   90.00
#
_symmetry.space_group_name_H-M   'P 1'
#
loop_
_entity.id
_entity.type
_entity.pdbx_description
1 polymer ?
#
loop_
_entity_poly.entity_id
_entity_poly.type
_entity_poly.pdbx_seq_one_letter_code
_entity_poly.pdbx_strand_id
1 'polypeptide(L)'
;MIYGNLFAKANKPKIRAGLIGSGTYGISLLAQALFTPRLDISVVCDQDPETARQACLRAGLSHANMAICSNTEEILLALEKGQCAIAKNHE
;
A
#
# COMPACT_ATOMS: atom_id res chain seq x y z
N MET A 1 -4.91 -19.75 -3.89
CA MET A 1 -3.54 -19.37 -3.46
C MET A 1 -2.81 -20.61 -2.95
N ILE A 2 -1.54 -20.80 -3.35
CA ILE A 2 -0.75 -22.01 -3.04
C ILE A 2 -0.43 -22.13 -1.52
N TYR A 3 -0.40 -21.01 -0.78
CA TYR A 3 0.03 -20.97 0.63
C TYR A 3 -1.11 -20.98 1.66
N GLY A 4 -2.34 -21.36 1.29
CA GLY A 4 -3.51 -21.29 2.18
C GLY A 4 -3.29 -21.99 3.54
N ASN A 5 -2.71 -23.20 3.52
CA ASN A 5 -2.41 -23.96 4.74
C ASN A 5 -1.36 -23.30 5.63
N LEU A 6 -0.39 -22.56 5.05
CA LEU A 6 0.59 -21.81 5.83
C LEU A 6 -0.07 -20.63 6.54
N PHE A 7 -0.93 -19.87 5.85
CA PHE A 7 -1.64 -18.74 6.45
C PHE A 7 -2.66 -19.16 7.52
N ALA A 8 -3.30 -20.32 7.36
CA ALA A 8 -4.22 -20.88 8.34
C ALA A 8 -3.51 -21.27 9.65
N LYS A 9 -2.29 -21.82 9.56
CA LYS A 9 -1.47 -22.20 10.72
C LYS A 9 -0.69 -21.04 11.31
N ALA A 10 -0.43 -20.00 10.54
CA ALA A 10 0.31 -18.83 11.00
C ALA A 10 -0.53 -17.98 11.96
N ASN A 11 -0.25 -18.06 13.26
CA ASN A 11 -0.75 -17.10 14.24
C ASN A 11 0.20 -15.89 14.33
N LYS A 12 0.23 -15.07 13.27
CA LYS A 12 1.12 -13.91 13.15
C LYS A 12 0.32 -12.63 12.83
N PRO A 13 0.71 -11.46 13.36
CA PRO A 13 0.02 -10.21 13.06
C PRO A 13 0.11 -9.86 11.57
N LYS A 14 -0.78 -8.98 11.09
CA LYS A 14 -0.69 -8.36 9.76
C LYS A 14 0.58 -7.49 9.71
N ILE A 15 1.41 -7.69 8.70
CA ILE A 15 2.57 -6.85 8.42
C ILE A 15 2.08 -5.65 7.62
N ARG A 16 2.50 -4.45 8.04
CA ARG A 16 2.34 -3.22 7.26
C ARG A 16 3.68 -2.84 6.66
N ALA A 17 3.70 -2.56 5.37
CA ALA A 17 4.88 -2.18 4.63
C ALA A 17 4.68 -0.81 3.97
N GLY A 18 5.76 -0.05 3.90
CA GLY A 18 5.87 1.09 2.99
C GLY A 18 6.50 0.62 1.68
N LEU A 19 5.95 1.08 0.56
CA LEU A 19 6.49 0.87 -0.77
C LEU A 19 7.12 2.16 -1.27
N ILE A 20 8.41 2.13 -1.59
CA ILE A 20 9.13 3.25 -2.21
C ILE A 20 9.39 2.90 -3.67
N GLY A 21 8.88 3.72 -4.58
CA GLY A 21 8.88 3.50 -6.01
C GLY A 21 7.64 2.72 -6.49
N SER A 22 6.90 3.32 -7.43
CA SER A 22 5.62 2.82 -7.93
C SER A 22 5.67 2.39 -9.41
N GLY A 23 6.86 2.00 -9.89
CA GLY A 23 7.06 1.40 -11.22
C GLY A 23 6.39 0.03 -11.37
N THR A 24 6.66 -0.67 -12.49
CA THR A 24 6.00 -1.95 -12.84
C THR A 24 6.05 -2.99 -11.72
N TYR A 25 7.19 -3.10 -11.03
CA TYR A 25 7.33 -3.99 -9.88
C TYR A 25 6.41 -3.56 -8.72
N GLY A 26 6.41 -2.28 -8.37
CA GLY A 26 5.56 -1.72 -7.32
C GLY A 26 4.07 -1.96 -7.58
N ILE A 27 3.63 -1.76 -8.82
CA ILE A 27 2.24 -2.06 -9.25
C ILE A 27 1.92 -3.54 -9.04
N SER A 28 2.82 -4.44 -9.45
CA SER A 28 2.63 -5.88 -9.33
C SER A 28 2.56 -6.32 -7.86
N LEU A 29 3.40 -5.73 -7.02
CA LEU A 29 3.42 -5.97 -5.58
C LEU A 29 2.15 -5.44 -4.89
N LEU A 30 1.68 -4.24 -5.26
CA LEU A 30 0.41 -3.69 -4.80
C LEU A 30 -0.77 -4.59 -5.16
N ALA A 31 -0.85 -5.02 -6.42
CA ALA A 31 -1.92 -5.90 -6.89
C ALA A 31 -1.90 -7.24 -6.15
N GLN A 32 -0.72 -7.82 -5.94
CA GLN A 32 -0.60 -9.07 -5.19
C GLN A 32 -0.92 -8.89 -3.70
N ALA A 33 -0.58 -7.75 -3.10
CA ALA A 33 -0.87 -7.47 -1.70
C ALA A 33 -2.38 -7.47 -1.40
N LEU A 34 -3.23 -7.03 -2.34
CA LEU A 34 -4.70 -7.10 -2.20
C LEU A 34 -5.23 -8.52 -1.96
N PHE A 35 -4.52 -9.53 -2.47
CA PHE A 35 -4.90 -10.94 -2.35
C PHE A 35 -3.98 -11.74 -1.43
N THR A 36 -3.03 -11.09 -0.75
CA THR A 36 -2.07 -11.73 0.14
C THR A 36 -2.48 -11.48 1.60
N PRO A 37 -3.04 -12.50 2.29
CA PRO A 37 -3.42 -12.40 3.68
C PRO A 37 -2.24 -11.93 4.52
N ARG A 38 -2.55 -11.10 5.51
CA ARG A 38 -1.57 -10.57 6.48
C ARG A 38 -0.48 -9.67 5.88
N LEU A 39 -0.56 -9.29 4.60
CA LEU A 39 0.27 -8.22 4.02
C LEU A 39 -0.60 -6.98 3.79
N ASP A 40 -0.10 -5.83 4.20
CA ASP A 40 -0.68 -4.52 3.94
C ASP A 40 0.39 -3.60 3.36
N ILE A 41 0.13 -2.97 2.22
CA ILE A 41 0.96 -1.88 1.73
C ILE A 41 0.22 -0.61 2.06
N SER A 42 0.54 -0.06 3.22
CA SER A 42 -0.23 1.03 3.82
C SER A 42 0.28 2.41 3.43
N VAL A 43 1.50 2.49 2.88
CA VAL A 43 2.10 3.73 2.39
C VAL A 43 2.78 3.46 1.05
N VAL A 44 2.53 4.31 0.05
CA VAL A 44 3.22 4.32 -1.24
C VAL A 44 3.90 5.67 -1.43
N CYS A 45 5.19 5.64 -1.69
CA CYS A 45 6.02 6.82 -1.86
C CYS A 45 6.63 6.84 -3.26
N ASP A 46 6.53 7.97 -3.94
CA ASP A 46 7.17 8.20 -5.25
C ASP A 46 7.62 9.66 -5.38
N GLN A 47 8.45 9.97 -6.39
CA GLN A 47 8.87 11.35 -6.67
C GLN A 47 7.68 12.25 -7.03
N ASP A 48 6.70 11.67 -7.73
CA ASP A 48 5.43 12.30 -8.06
C ASP A 48 4.26 11.53 -7.40
N PRO A 49 3.54 12.14 -6.44
CA PRO A 49 2.38 11.53 -5.80
C PRO A 49 1.29 11.09 -6.78
N GLU A 50 1.16 11.77 -7.92
CA GLU A 50 0.18 11.40 -8.94
C GLU A 50 0.55 10.08 -9.62
N THR A 51 1.84 9.87 -9.90
CA THR A 51 2.38 8.58 -10.38
C THR A 51 2.04 7.44 -9.41
N ALA A 52 2.26 7.64 -8.11
CA ALA A 52 1.88 6.68 -7.07
C ALA A 52 0.37 6.42 -7.03
N ARG A 53 -0.45 7.47 -7.17
CA ARG A 53 -1.91 7.35 -7.25
C ARG A 53 -2.34 6.47 -8.42
N GLN A 54 -1.78 6.72 -9.62
CA GLN A 54 -2.06 5.91 -10.81
C GLN A 54 -1.64 4.46 -10.63
N ALA A 55 -0.50 4.20 -9.97
CA ALA A 55 -0.06 2.86 -9.65
C ALA A 55 -1.05 2.13 -8.73
N CYS A 56 -1.54 2.80 -7.68
CA CYS A 56 -2.57 2.25 -6.79
C CYS A 56 -3.87 1.93 -7.54
N LEU A 57 -4.34 2.81 -8.44
CA LEU A 57 -5.52 2.56 -9.26
C LEU A 57 -5.32 1.36 -10.20
N ARG A 58 -4.18 1.27 -10.88
CA ARG A 58 -3.82 0.15 -11.76
C ARG A 58 -3.73 -1.18 -10.99
N ALA A 59 -3.30 -1.12 -9.74
CA ALA A 59 -3.26 -2.29 -8.85
C ALA A 59 -4.64 -2.73 -8.35
N GLY A 60 -5.68 -1.90 -8.50
CA GLY A 60 -7.06 -2.22 -8.10
C GLY A 60 -7.54 -1.52 -6.82
N LEU A 61 -6.79 -0.56 -6.26
CA LEU A 61 -7.28 0.26 -5.15
C LEU A 61 -8.31 1.28 -5.66
N SER A 62 -9.30 1.61 -4.84
CA SER A 62 -10.28 2.66 -5.12
C SER A 62 -9.85 4.01 -4.53
N HIS A 63 -10.37 5.12 -5.07
CA HIS A 63 -10.11 6.45 -4.52
C HIS A 63 -10.50 6.58 -3.03
N ALA A 64 -11.55 5.88 -2.59
CA ALA A 64 -11.96 5.90 -1.18
C ALA A 64 -10.94 5.23 -0.25
N ASN A 65 -10.12 4.32 -0.77
CA ASN A 65 -9.15 3.53 -0.02
C ASN A 65 -7.74 4.15 -0.05
N MET A 66 -7.57 5.37 -0.55
CA MET A 66 -6.27 6.04 -0.62
C MET A 66 -6.39 7.53 -0.31
N ALA A 67 -5.32 8.13 0.19
CA ALA A 67 -5.22 9.56 0.46
C ALA A 67 -3.84 10.08 0.04
N ILE A 68 -3.79 11.21 -0.66
CA ILE A 68 -2.53 11.92 -0.90
C ILE A 68 -2.20 12.71 0.36
N CYS A 69 -0.98 12.55 0.87
CA CYS A 69 -0.51 13.12 2.11
C CYS A 69 0.78 13.91 1.86
N SER A 70 0.89 15.08 2.49
CA SER A 70 2.02 16.00 2.35
C SER A 70 2.94 16.01 3.57
N ASN A 71 2.53 15.38 4.67
CA ASN A 71 3.27 15.34 5.93
C ASN A 71 2.93 14.08 6.74
N THR A 72 3.69 13.86 7.80
CA THR A 72 3.53 12.69 8.68
C THR A 72 2.17 12.64 9.38
N GLU A 73 1.59 13.78 9.76
CA GLU A 73 0.29 13.83 10.42
C GLU A 73 -0.83 13.34 9.50
N GLU A 74 -0.84 13.80 8.24
CA GLU A 74 -1.77 13.35 7.20
C GLU A 74 -1.61 11.85 6.91
N ILE A 75 -0.37 11.34 6.88
CA ILE A 75 -0.10 9.91 6.72
C ILE A 75 -0.73 9.12 7.87
N LEU A 76 -0.47 9.52 9.12
CA LEU A 76 -1.02 8.84 10.30
C LEU A 76 -2.56 8.84 10.29
N LEU A 77 -3.18 9.97 9.96
CA LEU A 77 -4.64 10.08 9.83
C LEU A 77 -5.21 9.16 8.74
N ALA A 78 -4.52 9.02 7.60
CA ALA A 78 -4.94 8.09 6.54
C ALA A 78 -4.85 6.63 7.01
N LEU A 79 -3.77 6.28 7.72
CA LEU A 79 -3.58 4.94 8.26
C LEU A 79 -4.63 4.57 9.31
N GLU A 80 -5.01 5.49 10.19
CA GLU A 80 -6.08 5.31 11.17
C GLU A 80 -7.44 5.05 10.49
N LYS A 81 -7.70 5.68 9.34
CA LYS A 81 -8.90 5.46 8.52
C LYS A 81 -8.84 4.17 7.69
N GLY A 82 -7.74 3.41 7.76
CA GLY A 82 -7.55 2.20 6.95
C GLY A 82 -7.29 2.49 5.48
N GLN A 83 -6.84 3.70 5.14
CA GLN A 83 -6.49 4.10 3.78
C GLN A 83 -5.00 3.86 3.51
N CYS A 84 -4.67 3.64 2.24
CA CYS A 84 -3.29 3.70 1.75
C CYS A 84 -2.85 5.16 1.64
N ALA A 85 -1.85 5.57 2.40
CA ALA A 85 -1.26 6.90 2.28
C ALA A 85 -0.35 6.98 1.04
N ILE A 86 -0.47 8.03 0.26
CA ILE A 86 0.39 8.34 -0.88
C ILE A 86 1.25 9.54 -0.49
N ALA A 87 2.57 9.36 -0.44
CA ALA A 87 3.51 10.38 -0.03
C ALA A 87 4.49 10.72 -1.15
N LYS A 88 5.06 11.92 -1.09
CA LYS A 88 6.18 12.31 -1.95
C LYS A 88 7.50 11.89 -1.29
N ASN A 89 8.45 11.40 -2.09
CA ASN A 89 9.83 11.24 -1.63
C ASN A 89 10.46 12.63 -1.44
N HIS A 90 10.84 12.97 -0.20
CA HIS A 90 11.61 14.17 0.08
C HIS A 90 13.09 13.93 -0.28
N GLU A 91 13.68 14.86 -1.01
CA GLU A 91 15.15 14.92 -1.21
C GLU A 91 15.87 15.28 0.10
#